data_AF-A0A444URX8-F1
#
_entry.id   AF-A0A444URX8-F1
#
_cell.length_a   1.000
_cell.length_b   1.000
_cell.length_c   1.000
_cell.angle_alpha   90.00
_cell.angle_beta   90.00
_cell.angle_gamma   90.00
#
_symmetry.space_group_name_H-M   'P 1'
#
loop_
_entity.id
_entity.type
_entity.pdbx_description
1 polymer ?
#
loop_
_entity_poly.entity_id
_entity_poly.type
_entity_poly.pdbx_seq_one_letter_code
_entity_poly.pdbx_strand_id
1 'polypeptide(L)'
;MEIELRIQKKLKEVDELKQAVESLKISAQRDIKESEKIFTKLIESIEKIQSEVIELIGANEKASVNQAEELMKKLEQEIVQLRRRDAELKQLSEIEDHIHYLQNFKSLCAPPEAGVLPSITVNSDISFGAVMKAVCELKDNIENFCEKELVSITKTAGDGLKNRSDFKNGLKLVVRGAVHLSSVSGDIEGPSGYSMWTQLLFGVY
;
A
#
# COMPACT_ATOMS: atom_id res chain seq x y z
N MET A 1 -21.43 72.56 -20.18
CA MET A 1 -20.14 72.31 -19.49
C MET A 1 -20.28 71.25 -18.38
N GLU A 2 -21.36 71.24 -17.59
CA GLU A 2 -21.56 70.27 -16.51
C GLU A 2 -21.74 68.80 -16.95
N ILE A 3 -22.42 68.55 -18.08
CA ILE A 3 -22.63 67.20 -18.62
C ILE A 3 -21.32 66.53 -19.04
N GLU A 4 -20.44 67.27 -19.71
CA GLU A 4 -19.13 66.77 -20.17
C GLU A 4 -18.25 66.31 -19.00
N LEU A 5 -18.24 67.06 -17.90
CA LEU A 5 -17.54 66.69 -16.67
C LEU A 5 -18.09 65.40 -16.06
N ARG A 6 -19.42 65.22 -16.07
CA ARG A 6 -20.05 63.98 -15.59
C ARG A 6 -19.70 62.78 -16.48
N ILE A 7 -19.61 62.97 -17.80
CA ILE A 7 -19.18 61.92 -18.73
C ILE A 7 -17.73 61.53 -18.45
N GLN A 8 -16.81 62.49 -18.33
CA GLN A 8 -15.41 62.20 -18.00
C GLN A 8 -15.25 61.48 -16.66
N LYS A 9 -16.01 61.89 -15.64
CA LYS A 9 -16.04 61.19 -14.35
C LYS A 9 -16.48 59.74 -14.50
N LYS A 10 -17.55 59.48 -15.26
CA LYS A 10 -18.05 58.12 -15.50
C LYS A 10 -17.08 57.26 -16.31
N LEU A 11 -16.37 57.84 -17.28
CA LEU A 11 -15.32 57.13 -18.02
C LEU A 11 -14.18 56.70 -17.09
N LYS A 12 -13.77 57.57 -16.16
CA LYS A 12 -12.76 57.24 -15.14
C LYS A 12 -13.22 56.13 -14.20
N GLU A 13 -14.46 56.22 -13.69
CA GLU A 13 -15.05 55.17 -12.85
C GLU A 13 -15.11 53.81 -13.59
N VAL A 14 -15.44 53.80 -14.89
CA VAL A 14 -15.44 52.58 -15.71
C VAL A 14 -14.03 52.02 -15.89
N ASP A 15 -13.02 52.86 -16.10
CA ASP A 15 -11.64 52.40 -16.24
C ASP A 15 -11.10 51.81 -14.92
N GLU A 16 -11.34 52.51 -13.80
CA GLU A 16 -11.00 52.02 -12.46
C GLU A 16 -11.68 50.67 -12.16
N LEU A 17 -12.96 50.51 -12.56
CA LEU A 17 -13.67 49.25 -12.40
C LEU A 17 -13.08 48.13 -13.26
N LYS A 18 -12.68 48.41 -14.51
CA LYS A 18 -12.02 47.42 -15.38
C LYS A 18 -10.72 46.93 -14.77
N GLN A 19 -9.90 47.84 -14.24
CA GLN A 19 -8.64 47.50 -13.58
C GLN A 19 -8.86 46.65 -12.31
N ALA A 20 -9.88 47.00 -11.52
CA ALA A 20 -10.25 46.23 -10.33
C ALA A 20 -10.71 44.81 -10.69
N VAL A 21 -11.55 44.65 -11.72
CA VAL A 21 -12.00 43.34 -12.20
C VAL A 21 -10.83 42.49 -12.70
N GLU A 22 -9.90 43.07 -13.44
CA GLU A 22 -8.73 42.33 -13.93
C GLU A 22 -7.81 41.91 -12.78
N SER A 23 -7.58 42.79 -11.81
CA SER A 23 -6.81 42.48 -10.60
C SER A 23 -7.43 41.34 -9.80
N LEU A 24 -8.77 41.33 -9.66
CA LEU A 24 -9.50 40.23 -9.02
C LEU A 24 -9.34 38.90 -9.76
N LYS A 25 -9.44 38.90 -11.10
CA LYS A 25 -9.22 37.68 -11.91
C LYS A 25 -7.82 37.11 -11.73
N ILE A 26 -6.80 37.98 -11.80
CA ILE A 26 -5.40 37.58 -11.61
C ILE A 26 -5.18 37.02 -10.21
N SER A 27 -5.74 37.67 -9.18
CA SER A 27 -5.64 37.17 -7.80
C SER A 27 -6.31 35.81 -7.64
N ALA A 28 -7.55 35.64 -8.13
CA ALA A 28 -8.27 34.37 -8.05
C ALA A 28 -7.52 33.24 -8.76
N GLN A 29 -6.97 33.50 -9.95
CA GLN A 29 -6.17 32.50 -10.68
C GLN A 29 -4.89 32.13 -9.95
N ARG A 30 -4.24 33.08 -9.28
CA ARG A 30 -3.06 32.80 -8.45
C ARG A 30 -3.43 31.89 -7.27
N ASP A 31 -4.50 32.20 -6.57
CA ASP A 31 -4.92 31.45 -5.38
C ASP A 31 -5.44 30.05 -5.75
N ILE A 32 -6.08 29.88 -6.92
CA ILE A 32 -6.43 28.57 -7.48
C ILE A 32 -5.17 27.72 -7.70
N LYS A 33 -4.15 28.27 -8.38
CA LYS A 33 -2.91 27.54 -8.67
C LYS A 33 -2.15 27.14 -7.41
N GLU A 34 -2.09 28.02 -6.41
CA GLU A 34 -1.45 27.68 -5.15
C GLU A 34 -2.25 26.62 -4.39
N SER A 35 -3.58 26.67 -4.45
CA SER A 35 -4.45 25.62 -3.90
C SER A 35 -4.22 24.27 -4.57
N GLU A 36 -4.18 24.23 -5.91
CA GLU A 36 -3.87 23.01 -6.68
C GLU A 36 -2.54 22.40 -6.24
N LYS A 37 -1.49 23.22 -6.12
CA LYS A 37 -0.17 22.80 -5.66
C LYS A 37 -0.17 22.22 -4.24
N ILE A 38 -0.96 22.79 -3.33
CA ILE A 38 -1.13 22.24 -1.97
C ILE A 38 -1.79 20.86 -2.03
N PHE A 39 -2.85 20.70 -2.82
CA PHE A 39 -3.52 19.40 -2.99
C PHE A 39 -2.62 18.37 -3.67
N THR A 40 -1.82 18.75 -4.65
CA THR A 40 -0.83 17.86 -5.28
C THR A 40 0.14 17.28 -4.23
N LYS A 41 0.71 18.13 -3.36
CA LYS A 41 1.62 17.67 -2.30
C LYS A 41 0.95 16.72 -1.29
N LEU A 42 -0.34 16.93 -1.03
CA LEU A 42 -1.11 16.05 -0.16
C LEU A 42 -1.32 14.67 -0.80
N ILE A 43 -1.64 14.64 -2.09
CA ILE A 43 -1.77 13.39 -2.87
C ILE A 43 -0.44 12.64 -2.88
N GLU A 44 0.67 13.31 -3.19
CA GLU A 44 2.02 12.72 -3.17
C GLU A 44 2.36 12.11 -1.79
N SER A 45 1.92 12.75 -0.70
CA SER A 45 2.12 12.22 0.65
C SER A 45 1.31 10.93 0.90
N ILE A 46 0.09 10.85 0.39
CA ILE A 46 -0.76 9.66 0.50
C ILE A 46 -0.20 8.51 -0.34
N GLU A 47 0.27 8.79 -1.56
CA GLU A 47 0.92 7.81 -2.43
C GLU A 47 2.21 7.25 -1.81
N LYS A 48 2.98 8.09 -1.10
CA LYS A 48 4.15 7.66 -0.34
C LYS A 48 3.77 6.67 0.76
N ILE A 49 2.73 6.96 1.55
CA ILE A 49 2.24 6.06 2.60
C ILE A 49 1.78 4.73 1.99
N GLN A 50 1.06 4.78 0.86
CA GLN A 50 0.63 3.58 0.13
C GLN A 50 1.85 2.71 -0.24
N SER A 51 2.89 3.32 -0.80
CA SER A 51 4.11 2.63 -1.23
C SER A 51 4.82 1.97 -0.03
N GLU A 52 4.98 2.70 1.07
CA GLU A 52 5.59 2.19 2.31
C GLU A 52 4.82 0.99 2.89
N VAL A 53 3.48 1.04 2.87
CA VAL A 53 2.65 -0.08 3.36
C VAL A 53 2.79 -1.32 2.47
N ILE A 54 2.81 -1.15 1.15
CA ILE A 54 3.00 -2.27 0.20
C ILE A 54 4.38 -2.89 0.38
N GLU A 55 5.43 -2.06 0.49
CA GLU A 55 6.79 -2.53 0.73
C GLU A 55 6.92 -3.28 2.05
N LEU A 56 6.30 -2.78 3.12
CA LEU A 56 6.28 -3.44 4.43
C LEU A 56 5.64 -4.83 4.36
N ILE A 57 4.47 -4.93 3.70
CA ILE A 57 3.75 -6.20 3.52
C ILE A 57 4.61 -7.19 2.73
N GLY A 58 5.16 -6.76 1.59
CA GLY A 58 5.98 -7.63 0.73
C GLY A 58 7.29 -8.06 1.39
N ALA A 59 7.94 -7.19 2.16
CA ALA A 59 9.13 -7.53 2.92
C ALA A 59 8.85 -8.59 4.00
N ASN A 60 7.73 -8.44 4.71
CA ASN A 60 7.30 -9.38 5.75
C ASN A 60 6.91 -10.75 5.16
N GLU A 61 6.17 -10.76 4.06
CA GLU A 61 5.84 -11.97 3.31
C GLU A 61 7.11 -12.71 2.90
N LYS A 62 8.04 -12.00 2.22
CA LYS A 62 9.30 -12.59 1.77
C LYS A 62 10.13 -13.17 2.92
N ALA A 63 10.22 -12.46 4.04
CA ALA A 63 10.93 -12.95 5.22
C ALA A 63 10.28 -14.23 5.79
N SER A 64 8.95 -14.24 5.89
CA SER A 64 8.18 -15.39 6.40
C SER A 64 8.32 -16.61 5.47
N VAL A 65 8.24 -16.40 4.15
CA VAL A 65 8.42 -17.46 3.14
C VAL A 65 9.83 -18.04 3.20
N ASN A 66 10.87 -17.19 3.20
CA ASN A 66 12.25 -17.65 3.29
C ASN A 66 12.50 -18.49 4.55
N GLN A 67 11.95 -18.06 5.69
CA GLN A 67 12.04 -18.83 6.94
C GLN A 67 11.35 -20.20 6.81
N ALA A 68 10.16 -20.24 6.23
CA ALA A 68 9.42 -21.48 6.01
C ALA A 68 10.16 -22.44 5.06
N GLU A 69 10.70 -21.94 3.95
CA GLU A 69 11.50 -22.72 2.99
C GLU A 69 12.76 -23.31 3.63
N GLU A 70 13.46 -22.53 4.48
CA GLU A 70 14.64 -23.04 5.19
C GLU A 70 14.27 -24.17 6.17
N LEU A 71 13.14 -24.04 6.88
CA LEU A 71 12.63 -25.09 7.75
C LEU A 71 12.21 -26.33 6.96
N MET A 72 11.51 -26.16 5.84
CA MET A 72 11.15 -27.26 4.94
C MET A 72 12.38 -28.03 4.47
N LYS A 73 13.41 -27.33 4.01
CA LYS A 73 14.66 -27.95 3.56
C LYS A 73 15.34 -28.76 4.66
N LYS A 74 15.34 -28.27 5.91
CA LYS A 74 15.89 -29.01 7.06
C LYS A 74 15.08 -30.29 7.32
N LEU A 75 13.76 -30.22 7.29
CA LEU A 75 12.88 -31.38 7.46
C LEU A 75 13.05 -32.42 6.34
N GLU A 76 13.17 -31.99 5.08
CA GLU A 76 13.43 -32.89 3.95
C GLU A 76 14.76 -33.64 4.12
N GLN A 77 15.82 -32.94 4.56
CA GLN A 77 17.11 -33.56 4.86
C GLN A 77 17.01 -34.58 6.00
N GLU A 78 16.29 -34.24 7.07
CA GLU A 78 16.07 -35.15 8.20
C GLU A 78 15.30 -36.41 7.77
N ILE A 79 14.27 -36.27 6.93
CA ILE A 79 13.53 -37.41 6.37
C ILE A 79 14.46 -38.33 5.56
N VAL A 80 15.35 -37.77 4.74
CA VAL A 80 16.33 -38.57 3.98
C VAL A 80 17.27 -39.33 4.91
N GLN A 81 17.77 -38.69 5.97
CA GLN A 81 18.63 -39.34 6.96
C GLN A 81 17.89 -40.44 7.73
N LEU A 82 16.64 -40.20 8.13
CA LEU A 82 15.80 -41.18 8.82
C LEU A 82 15.50 -42.39 7.94
N ARG A 83 15.15 -42.18 6.66
CA ARG A 83 14.93 -43.26 5.69
C ARG A 83 16.17 -44.11 5.48
N ARG A 84 17.36 -43.47 5.42
CA ARG A 84 18.63 -44.17 5.34
C ARG A 84 18.88 -45.05 6.57
N ARG A 85 18.70 -44.50 7.77
CA ARG A 85 18.86 -45.25 9.03
C ARG A 85 17.86 -46.40 9.16
N ASP A 86 16.60 -46.20 8.76
CA ASP A 86 15.59 -47.26 8.72
C ASP A 86 16.01 -48.42 7.80
N ALA A 87 16.55 -48.12 6.61
CA ALA A 87 17.06 -49.14 5.70
C ALA A 87 18.28 -49.89 6.28
N GLU A 88 19.22 -49.17 6.91
CA GLU A 88 20.39 -49.77 7.58
C GLU A 88 19.96 -50.67 8.77
N LEU A 89 18.96 -50.26 9.56
CA LEU A 89 18.41 -51.06 10.65
C LEU A 89 17.69 -52.33 10.16
N LYS A 90 16.95 -52.25 9.04
CA LYS A 90 16.33 -53.42 8.41
C LYS A 90 17.39 -54.44 7.97
N GLN A 91 18.45 -54.00 7.30
CA GLN A 91 19.57 -54.88 6.91
C GLN A 91 20.25 -55.50 8.13
N LEU A 92 20.46 -54.71 9.19
CA LEU A 92 21.08 -55.21 10.42
C LEU A 92 20.25 -56.31 11.09
N SER A 93 18.92 -56.26 11.00
CA SER A 93 18.02 -57.28 11.56
C SER A 93 18.15 -58.65 10.88
N GLU A 94 18.72 -58.71 9.68
CA GLU A 94 18.94 -59.95 8.93
C GLU A 94 20.30 -60.61 9.25
N ILE A 95 21.17 -59.96 10.04
CA ILE A 95 22.50 -60.48 10.38
C ILE A 95 22.41 -61.49 11.54
N GLU A 96 22.81 -62.75 11.29
CA GLU A 96 22.86 -63.81 12.31
C GLU A 96 24.06 -63.71 13.27
N ASP A 97 25.16 -63.07 12.87
CA ASP A 97 26.31 -62.84 13.76
C ASP A 97 25.99 -61.80 14.84
N HIS A 98 25.76 -62.28 16.05
CA HIS A 98 25.40 -61.47 17.21
C HIS A 98 26.47 -60.46 17.65
N ILE A 99 27.76 -60.70 17.39
CA ILE A 99 28.83 -59.75 17.72
C ILE A 99 28.79 -58.58 16.73
N HIS A 100 28.67 -58.89 15.44
CA HIS A 100 28.59 -57.87 14.40
C HIS A 100 27.28 -57.05 14.49
N TYR A 101 26.18 -57.71 14.88
CA TYR A 101 24.92 -57.06 15.19
C TYR A 101 25.07 -55.99 16.28
N LEU A 102 25.63 -56.37 17.44
CA LEU A 102 25.75 -55.49 18.60
C LEU A 102 26.66 -54.27 18.33
N GLN A 103 27.73 -54.44 17.55
CA GLN A 103 28.63 -53.34 17.20
C GLN A 103 27.96 -52.29 16.31
N ASN A 104 27.23 -52.71 15.27
CA ASN A 104 26.54 -51.81 14.34
C ASN A 104 25.28 -51.18 14.97
N PHE A 105 24.54 -51.94 15.79
CA PHE A 105 23.34 -51.43 16.46
C PHE A 105 23.66 -50.23 17.36
N LYS A 106 24.76 -50.31 18.11
CA LYS A 106 25.20 -49.23 19.00
C LYS A 106 25.53 -47.93 18.24
N SER A 107 26.05 -48.04 17.02
CA SER A 107 26.35 -46.89 16.15
C SER A 107 25.08 -46.23 15.62
N LEU A 108 24.09 -47.04 15.20
CA LEU A 108 22.82 -46.55 14.63
C LEU A 108 21.83 -46.01 15.67
N CYS A 109 21.94 -46.48 16.92
CA CYS A 109 21.07 -46.06 18.01
C CYS A 109 21.49 -44.71 18.63
N ALA A 110 22.64 -44.16 18.24
CA ALA A 110 23.01 -42.79 18.57
C ALA A 110 22.03 -41.85 17.83
N PRO A 111 21.34 -40.94 18.54
CA PRO A 111 20.51 -39.95 17.86
C PRO A 111 21.40 -39.14 16.91
N PRO A 112 20.90 -38.78 15.71
CA PRO A 112 21.60 -37.81 14.88
C PRO A 112 21.88 -36.56 15.71
N GLU A 113 22.90 -35.79 15.35
CA GLU A 113 23.01 -34.39 15.75
C GLU A 113 21.83 -33.62 15.14
N ALA A 114 20.64 -33.86 15.66
CA ALA A 114 19.48 -33.04 15.44
C ALA A 114 19.81 -31.73 16.16
N GLY A 115 20.38 -30.78 15.41
CA GLY A 115 20.33 -29.39 15.84
C GLY A 115 18.88 -29.11 16.20
N VAL A 116 18.63 -28.78 17.47
CA VAL A 116 17.30 -28.54 18.03
C VAL A 116 16.56 -27.63 17.05
N LEU A 117 15.61 -28.17 16.29
CA LEU A 117 14.80 -27.36 15.40
C LEU A 117 13.99 -26.44 16.32
N PRO A 118 14.12 -25.11 16.18
CA PRO A 118 13.22 -24.20 16.86
C PRO A 118 11.79 -24.62 16.50
N SER A 119 10.91 -24.64 17.49
CA SER A 119 9.49 -24.97 17.34
C SER A 119 8.94 -24.44 16.01
N ILE A 120 8.16 -25.28 15.30
CA ILE A 120 7.55 -25.04 13.98
C ILE A 120 6.57 -23.86 14.08
N THR A 121 7.13 -22.69 14.23
CA THR A 121 6.42 -21.43 14.41
C THR A 121 7.12 -20.51 13.46
N VAL A 122 6.59 -20.44 12.24
CA VAL A 122 6.89 -19.34 11.33
C VAL A 122 6.37 -18.10 12.06
N ASN A 123 7.29 -17.33 12.60
CA ASN A 123 6.94 -16.21 13.45
C ASN A 123 6.53 -15.07 12.52
N SER A 124 5.25 -15.02 12.17
CA SER A 124 4.72 -13.88 11.43
C SER A 124 4.50 -12.76 12.44
N ASP A 125 5.56 -12.02 12.75
CA ASP A 125 5.54 -10.92 13.71
C ASP A 125 4.58 -9.79 13.30
N ILE A 126 4.05 -9.81 12.05
CA ILE A 126 3.06 -8.88 11.53
C ILE A 126 1.81 -9.65 11.07
N SER A 127 0.68 -9.41 11.75
CA SER A 127 -0.62 -9.83 11.25
C SER A 127 -1.03 -8.92 10.07
N PHE A 128 -1.12 -9.47 8.87
CA PHE A 128 -1.67 -8.75 7.70
C PHE A 128 -3.06 -8.16 7.97
N GLY A 129 -3.86 -8.83 8.82
CA GLY A 129 -5.15 -8.32 9.28
C GLY A 129 -5.03 -7.05 10.13
N ALA A 130 -4.02 -6.96 10.99
CA ALA A 130 -3.74 -5.75 11.77
C ALA A 130 -3.29 -4.58 10.88
N VAL A 131 -2.43 -4.85 9.89
CA VAL A 131 -2.02 -3.85 8.89
C VAL A 131 -3.22 -3.34 8.11
N MET A 132 -4.07 -4.24 7.61
CA MET A 132 -5.28 -3.87 6.88
C MET A 132 -6.22 -3.03 7.74
N LYS A 133 -6.40 -3.41 9.01
CA LYS A 133 -7.20 -2.62 9.96
C LYS A 133 -6.65 -1.20 10.13
N ALA A 134 -5.34 -1.05 10.30
CA ALA A 134 -4.70 0.26 10.42
C ALA A 134 -4.87 1.11 9.14
N VAL A 135 -4.82 0.49 7.95
CA VAL A 135 -5.08 1.16 6.67
C VAL A 135 -6.53 1.63 6.58
N CYS A 136 -7.50 0.82 7.02
CA CYS A 136 -8.90 1.23 7.09
C CYS A 136 -9.10 2.41 8.06
N GLU A 137 -8.49 2.36 9.23
CA GLU A 137 -8.53 3.46 10.21
C GLU A 137 -7.92 4.75 9.63
N LEU A 138 -6.79 4.64 8.92
CA LEU A 138 -6.18 5.78 8.22
C LEU A 138 -7.13 6.40 7.19
N LYS A 139 -7.77 5.58 6.35
CA LYS A 139 -8.77 6.04 5.37
C LYS A 139 -9.88 6.82 6.06
N ASP A 140 -10.50 6.24 7.08
CA ASP A 140 -11.66 6.84 7.75
C ASP A 140 -11.25 8.15 8.45
N ASN A 141 -10.04 8.21 9.02
CA ASN A 141 -9.49 9.43 9.60
C ASN A 141 -9.29 10.54 8.55
N ILE A 142 -8.74 10.21 7.38
CA ILE A 142 -8.55 11.17 6.27
C ILE A 142 -9.90 11.68 5.77
N GLU A 143 -10.87 10.79 5.56
CA GLU A 143 -12.22 11.17 5.10
C GLU A 143 -12.91 12.10 6.09
N ASN A 144 -12.91 11.74 7.37
CA ASN A 144 -13.49 12.57 8.44
C ASN A 144 -12.81 13.94 8.57
N PHE A 145 -11.48 13.97 8.47
CA PHE A 145 -10.72 15.21 8.48
C PHE A 145 -11.10 16.11 7.30
N CYS A 146 -11.13 15.55 6.08
CA CYS A 146 -11.51 16.29 4.88
C CYS A 146 -12.93 16.85 4.97
N GLU A 147 -13.90 16.09 5.48
CA GLU A 147 -15.27 16.58 5.65
C GLU A 147 -15.35 17.76 6.60
N LYS A 148 -14.63 17.68 7.73
CA LYS A 148 -14.59 18.74 8.74
C LYS A 148 -13.96 20.02 8.18
N GLU A 149 -12.80 19.92 7.55
CA GLU A 149 -12.08 21.08 7.03
C GLU A 149 -12.79 21.72 5.83
N LEU A 150 -13.48 20.94 5.01
CA LEU A 150 -14.30 21.47 3.92
C LEU A 150 -15.42 22.39 4.44
N VAL A 151 -16.02 22.07 5.59
CA VAL A 151 -17.00 22.95 6.25
C VAL A 151 -16.33 24.25 6.73
N SER A 152 -15.09 24.20 7.23
CA SER A 152 -14.33 25.39 7.63
C SER A 152 -13.98 26.27 6.43
N ILE A 153 -13.46 25.69 5.34
CA ILE A 153 -13.07 26.39 4.11
C ILE A 153 -14.28 27.11 3.49
N THR A 154 -15.42 26.41 3.39
CA THR A 154 -16.64 27.00 2.80
C THR A 154 -17.23 28.14 3.64
N LYS A 155 -17.03 28.16 4.96
CA LYS A 155 -17.42 29.29 5.82
C LYS A 155 -16.53 30.52 5.58
N THR A 156 -15.24 30.33 5.34
CA THR A 156 -14.28 31.41 5.10
C THR A 156 -14.48 32.09 3.74
N ALA A 157 -15.04 31.38 2.76
CA ALA A 157 -15.28 31.91 1.41
C ALA A 157 -16.46 32.92 1.29
N GLY A 158 -17.23 33.14 2.36
CA GLY A 158 -18.45 33.96 2.34
C GLY A 158 -19.59 33.37 1.48
N ASP A 159 -20.78 33.99 1.54
CA ASP A 159 -22.04 33.51 0.91
C ASP A 159 -22.02 33.40 -0.64
N GLY A 160 -20.87 33.58 -1.29
CA GLY A 160 -20.69 33.52 -2.74
C GLY A 160 -20.65 32.11 -3.34
N LEU A 161 -20.47 31.05 -2.54
CA LEU A 161 -20.42 29.67 -3.02
C LEU A 161 -21.77 28.96 -2.89
N LYS A 162 -22.68 29.21 -3.85
CA LYS A 162 -23.99 28.53 -3.92
C LYS A 162 -23.93 27.05 -4.34
N ASN A 163 -22.80 26.53 -4.85
CA ASN A 163 -22.73 25.13 -5.30
C ASN A 163 -21.87 24.25 -4.39
N ARG A 164 -22.39 24.02 -3.18
CA ARG A 164 -21.86 23.04 -2.20
C ARG A 164 -21.85 21.60 -2.74
N SER A 165 -22.67 21.29 -3.74
CA SER A 165 -22.78 19.97 -4.38
C SER A 165 -21.61 19.65 -5.29
N ASP A 166 -21.16 20.61 -6.09
CA ASP A 166 -20.20 20.34 -7.18
C ASP A 166 -18.79 20.16 -6.61
N PHE A 167 -18.44 20.93 -5.58
CA PHE A 167 -17.18 20.76 -4.84
C PHE A 167 -17.15 19.45 -4.04
N LYS A 168 -18.25 19.09 -3.36
CA LYS A 168 -18.37 17.78 -2.69
C LYS A 168 -18.26 16.62 -3.69
N ASN A 169 -18.88 16.74 -4.85
CA ASN A 169 -18.82 15.71 -5.90
C ASN A 169 -17.42 15.61 -6.52
N GLY A 170 -16.72 16.72 -6.73
CA GLY A 170 -15.32 16.74 -7.19
C GLY A 170 -14.36 16.08 -6.19
N LEU A 171 -14.46 16.43 -4.90
CA LEU A 171 -13.63 15.79 -3.87
C LEU A 171 -13.96 14.31 -3.71
N LYS A 172 -15.25 13.95 -3.73
CA LYS A 172 -15.69 12.55 -3.70
C LYS A 172 -15.22 11.78 -4.92
N LEU A 173 -15.11 12.41 -6.10
CA LEU A 173 -14.53 11.80 -7.31
C LEU A 173 -13.01 11.66 -7.23
N VAL A 174 -12.28 12.58 -6.59
CA VAL A 174 -10.82 12.44 -6.35
C VAL A 174 -10.56 11.30 -5.36
N VAL A 175 -11.28 11.28 -4.24
CA VAL A 175 -11.19 10.21 -3.23
C VAL A 175 -11.64 8.87 -3.83
N ARG A 176 -12.74 8.85 -4.60
CA ARG A 176 -13.25 7.62 -5.23
C ARG A 176 -12.43 7.20 -6.46
N GLY A 177 -11.81 8.12 -7.18
CA GLY A 177 -10.90 7.84 -8.31
C GLY A 177 -9.61 7.19 -7.84
N ALA A 178 -9.08 7.62 -6.70
CA ALA A 178 -7.97 6.94 -6.02
C ALA A 178 -8.35 5.55 -5.49
N VAL A 179 -9.62 5.35 -5.09
CA VAL A 179 -10.13 4.06 -4.57
C VAL A 179 -10.63 3.10 -5.67
N HIS A 180 -11.05 3.59 -6.85
CA HIS A 180 -11.58 2.70 -7.89
C HIS A 180 -10.49 1.96 -8.69
N LEU A 181 -9.26 2.48 -8.70
CA LEU A 181 -8.09 1.78 -9.26
C LEU A 181 -7.68 0.56 -8.42
N SER A 182 -8.13 0.43 -7.17
CA SER A 182 -7.90 -0.76 -6.33
C SER A 182 -9.06 -1.77 -6.34
N SER A 183 -10.24 -1.38 -6.83
CA SER A 183 -11.44 -2.23 -6.79
C SER A 183 -11.70 -3.05 -8.07
N VAL A 184 -10.96 -2.80 -9.16
CA VAL A 184 -10.92 -3.70 -10.34
C VAL A 184 -9.80 -4.73 -10.18
N SER A 185 -9.70 -5.30 -8.98
CA SER A 185 -8.71 -6.32 -8.60
C SER A 185 -9.33 -7.50 -7.85
N GLY A 186 -10.66 -7.60 -7.86
CA GLY A 186 -11.37 -8.85 -7.58
C GLY A 186 -11.69 -9.52 -8.91
N ASP A 187 -11.22 -10.75 -9.08
CA ASP A 187 -11.40 -11.64 -10.24
C ASP A 187 -10.30 -11.51 -11.30
N ILE A 188 -9.25 -12.33 -11.15
CA ILE A 188 -8.90 -13.44 -12.07
C ILE A 188 -7.57 -14.05 -11.57
N GLU A 189 -7.67 -15.22 -10.91
CA GLU A 189 -6.53 -16.11 -10.69
C GLU A 189 -6.20 -16.87 -12.00
N GLY A 190 -4.91 -16.92 -12.35
CA GLY A 190 -4.35 -17.74 -13.44
C GLY A 190 -2.83 -17.86 -13.34
N PRO A 191 -2.21 -18.99 -13.76
CA PRO A 191 -0.99 -19.55 -13.16
C PRO A 191 0.34 -18.94 -13.64
N SER A 192 0.35 -17.72 -14.16
CA SER A 192 1.59 -17.00 -14.45
C SER A 192 1.45 -15.60 -13.90
N GLY A 193 2.07 -15.35 -12.75
CA GLY A 193 1.99 -14.13 -11.94
C GLY A 193 2.60 -12.87 -12.60
N TYR A 194 2.15 -12.54 -13.80
CA TYR A 194 2.36 -11.23 -14.41
C TYR A 194 0.99 -10.65 -14.73
N SER A 195 0.59 -9.62 -13.99
CA SER A 195 -0.63 -8.87 -14.30
C SER A 195 -0.45 -8.14 -15.64
N MET A 196 -1.55 -8.01 -16.39
CA MET A 196 -1.66 -7.25 -17.65
C MET A 196 -1.18 -5.79 -17.54
N TRP A 197 -0.94 -5.30 -16.32
CA TRP A 197 -0.48 -3.95 -15.99
C TRP A 197 1.04 -3.74 -16.16
N THR A 198 1.87 -4.80 -16.09
CA THR A 198 3.31 -4.65 -16.38
C THR A 198 3.57 -4.33 -17.85
N GLN A 199 2.62 -4.64 -18.75
CA GLN A 199 2.71 -4.31 -20.17
C GLN A 199 2.26 -2.88 -20.51
N LEU A 200 1.43 -2.24 -19.68
CA LEU A 200 0.94 -0.87 -19.93
C LEU A 200 1.88 0.23 -19.42
N LEU A 201 2.76 -0.07 -18.46
CA LEU A 201 3.70 0.90 -17.89
C LEU A 201 5.05 0.98 -18.64
N PHE A 202 5.38 0.03 -19.54
CA PHE A 202 6.72 -0.07 -20.15
C PHE A 202 6.79 -0.13 -21.69
N GLY A 203 5.74 0.23 -22.46
CA GLY A 203 5.88 0.43 -23.91
C GLY A 203 4.55 0.79 -24.57
N VAL A 204 4.44 1.63 -25.61
CA VAL A 204 5.35 2.26 -26.57
C VAL A 204 4.63 3.54 -27.08
N TYR A 205 5.40 4.52 -27.58
CA TYR A 205 5.01 5.74 -28.35
C TYR A 205 3.57 5.83 -28.89
#